data_AF-A0A1X2GRC6-F1
#
_entry.id   AF-A0A1X2GRC6-F1
#
_cell.length_a   1.000
_cell.length_b   1.000
_cell.length_c   1.000
_cell.angle_alpha   90.00
_cell.angle_beta   90.00
_cell.angle_gamma   90.00
#
_symmetry.space_group_name_H-M   'P 1'
#
loop_
_entity.id
_entity.type
_entity.pdbx_description
1 polymer ?
#
loop_
_entity_poly.entity_id
_entity_poly.type
_entity_poly.pdbx_seq_one_letter_code
_entity_poly.pdbx_strand_id
1 'polypeptide(L)'
;MGLTELFTSFLPTVYAEEEHEVVEVVEEVEVVEEEEEEEEPEDPKEAIMEGKKWKQHLTSTFSIECTNQFPALKKHLDECNERVENGSHENCIEEFFHLMHKVDECAAPKIFAKTN
;
A
#
# COMPACT_ATOMS: atom_id res chain seq x y z
N MET A 1 -34.80 -21.29 -21.23
CA MET A 1 -34.22 -20.38 -20.22
C MET A 1 -32.80 -20.10 -20.67
N GLY A 2 -32.60 -18.93 -21.29
CA GLY A 2 -31.48 -18.65 -22.17
C GLY A 2 -30.32 -17.94 -21.46
N LEU A 3 -29.12 -18.08 -22.03
CA LEU A 3 -27.86 -17.49 -21.53
C LEU A 3 -27.91 -15.96 -21.36
N THR A 4 -28.90 -15.29 -21.96
CA THR A 4 -29.13 -13.84 -21.85
C THR A 4 -29.45 -13.39 -20.43
N GLU A 5 -30.10 -14.22 -19.61
CA GLU A 5 -30.43 -13.84 -18.21
C GLU A 5 -29.20 -13.82 -17.29
N LEU A 6 -28.18 -14.61 -17.61
CA LEU A 6 -26.94 -14.64 -16.82
C LEU A 6 -26.11 -13.36 -17.00
N PHE A 7 -26.12 -12.76 -18.19
CA PHE A 7 -25.38 -11.52 -18.45
C PHE A 7 -26.06 -10.30 -17.83
N THR A 8 -27.41 -10.26 -17.78
CA THR A 8 -28.15 -9.15 -17.16
C THR A 8 -28.02 -9.13 -15.63
N SER A 9 -27.79 -10.28 -14.99
CA SER A 9 -27.60 -10.34 -13.53
C SER A 9 -26.22 -9.84 -13.06
N PHE A 10 -25.23 -9.77 -13.94
CA PHE A 10 -23.85 -9.45 -13.54
C PHE A 10 -23.49 -7.97 -13.69
N LEU A 11 -24.28 -7.21 -14.46
CA LEU A 11 -24.03 -5.79 -14.70
C LEU A 11 -25.23 -4.96 -14.24
N PRO A 12 -25.21 -4.41 -13.01
CA PRO A 12 -26.21 -3.43 -12.61
C PRO A 12 -26.07 -2.21 -13.54
N THR A 13 -27.09 -1.93 -14.34
CA THR A 13 -27.12 -0.74 -15.20
C THR A 13 -27.35 0.49 -14.31
N VAL A 14 -26.28 1.25 -14.07
CA VAL A 14 -26.37 2.59 -13.47
C VAL A 14 -26.82 3.58 -14.54
N TYR A 15 -27.83 4.38 -14.20
CA TYR A 15 -28.37 5.48 -14.99
C TYR A 15 -27.77 6.78 -14.45
N ALA A 16 -26.98 7.47 -15.26
CA ALA A 16 -26.36 8.75 -14.91
C ALA A 16 -27.01 9.86 -15.72
N GLU A 17 -27.78 10.73 -15.05
CA GLU A 17 -28.32 11.97 -15.63
C GLU A 17 -27.26 13.07 -15.51
N GLU A 18 -26.91 13.69 -16.64
CA GLU A 18 -25.94 14.77 -16.77
C GLU A 18 -26.71 16.10 -16.79
N GLU A 19 -26.63 16.90 -15.71
CA GLU A 19 -27.12 18.27 -15.69
C GLU A 19 -25.95 19.25 -15.63
N HIS A 20 -25.75 19.91 -16.76
CA HIS A 20 -24.85 21.02 -17.00
C HIS A 20 -25.63 22.32 -16.75
N GLU A 21 -25.31 23.06 -15.70
CA GLU A 21 -25.81 24.43 -15.57
C GLU A 21 -24.68 25.38 -15.13
N VAL A 22 -24.37 26.26 -16.08
CA VAL A 22 -23.35 27.31 -16.02
C VAL A 22 -23.99 28.53 -15.37
N VAL A 23 -23.41 29.05 -14.29
CA VAL A 23 -23.79 30.34 -13.74
C VAL A 23 -22.54 31.22 -13.68
N GLU A 24 -22.37 32.06 -14.71
CA GLU A 24 -21.47 33.22 -14.68
C GLU A 24 -22.05 34.26 -13.71
N VAL A 25 -21.31 34.57 -12.65
CA VAL A 25 -21.48 35.78 -11.85
C VAL A 25 -20.16 36.54 -11.92
N VAL A 26 -20.17 37.72 -12.53
CA VAL A 26 -19.07 38.69 -12.39
C VAL A 26 -19.66 40.09 -12.28
N GLU A 27 -19.67 40.64 -11.06
CA GLU A 27 -19.65 42.08 -10.86
C GLU A 27 -18.68 42.37 -9.70
N GLU A 28 -17.72 43.24 -10.01
CA GLU A 28 -16.47 43.57 -9.32
C GLU A 28 -16.69 44.18 -7.93
N VAL A 29 -15.83 43.81 -6.97
CA VAL A 29 -15.60 44.60 -5.75
C VAL A 29 -14.10 44.77 -5.52
N GLU A 30 -13.76 46.03 -5.28
CA GLU A 30 -12.45 46.66 -5.21
C GLU A 30 -11.46 46.01 -4.22
N VAL A 31 -10.21 45.98 -4.67
CA VAL A 31 -9.01 45.50 -3.99
C VAL A 31 -8.63 46.47 -2.87
N VAL A 32 -8.71 45.99 -1.62
CA VAL A 32 -8.00 46.56 -0.48
C VAL A 32 -6.73 45.73 -0.31
N GLU A 33 -5.56 46.32 -0.58
CA GLU A 33 -4.25 45.73 -0.27
C GLU A 33 -4.06 45.70 1.27
N GLU A 34 -4.39 44.57 1.89
CA GLU A 34 -3.75 44.13 3.14
C GLU A 34 -2.54 43.27 2.74
N GLU A 35 -1.34 43.66 3.18
CA GLU A 35 -0.15 42.82 3.13
C GLU A 35 -0.38 41.59 4.04
N GLU A 36 -0.95 40.52 3.48
CA GLU A 36 -0.87 39.18 4.04
C GLU A 36 0.59 38.72 3.96
N GLU A 37 1.19 38.44 5.11
CA GLU A 37 2.35 37.53 5.20
C GLU A 37 1.92 36.21 4.54
N GLU A 38 2.37 35.95 3.31
CA GLU A 38 2.20 34.65 2.65
C GLU A 38 2.96 33.59 3.50
N GLU A 39 2.27 32.96 4.45
CA GLU A 39 2.67 31.64 4.94
C GLU A 39 2.63 30.70 3.72
N GLU A 40 3.79 30.46 3.13
CA GLU A 40 3.97 29.48 2.07
C GLU A 40 3.41 28.13 2.57
N PRO A 41 2.36 27.58 1.93
CA PRO A 41 1.73 26.37 2.43
C PRO A 41 2.74 25.24 2.41
N GLU A 42 3.18 24.77 3.58
CA GLU A 42 4.10 23.65 3.70
C GLU A 42 3.58 22.47 2.88
N ASP A 43 4.36 21.97 1.92
CA ASP A 43 3.97 20.85 1.08
C ASP A 43 3.76 19.60 1.96
N PRO A 44 2.52 19.11 2.12
CA PRO A 44 2.23 17.95 2.97
C PRO A 44 2.98 16.69 2.53
N LYS A 45 3.51 16.67 1.30
CA LYS A 45 4.33 15.60 0.75
C LYS A 45 5.57 15.32 1.59
N GLU A 46 6.23 16.32 2.16
CA GLU A 46 7.45 16.09 2.95
C GLU A 46 7.14 15.35 4.25
N ALA A 47 6.13 15.81 4.99
CA ALA A 47 5.63 15.13 6.19
C ALA A 47 5.12 13.70 5.89
N ILE A 48 4.46 13.49 4.75
CA ILE A 48 4.01 12.16 4.31
C ILE A 48 5.21 11.26 3.95
N MET A 49 6.25 11.80 3.32
CA MET A 49 7.46 11.06 2.93
C MET A 49 8.25 10.61 4.16
N GLU A 50 8.46 11.50 5.14
CA GLU A 50 9.05 11.14 6.43
C GLU A 50 8.20 10.10 7.16
N GLY A 51 6.88 10.30 7.13
CA GLY A 51 5.84 9.37 7.56
C GLY A 51 6.02 7.93 7.02
N LYS A 52 6.25 7.82 5.72
CA LYS A 52 6.44 6.53 5.03
C LYS A 52 7.81 5.92 5.34
N LYS A 53 8.86 6.76 5.41
CA LYS A 53 10.22 6.33 5.69
C LYS A 53 10.34 5.68 7.07
N TRP A 54 9.72 6.26 8.10
CA TRP A 54 9.74 5.66 9.43
C TRP A 54 8.95 4.34 9.48
N LYS A 55 7.79 4.25 8.80
CA LYS A 55 7.01 3.00 8.72
C LYS A 55 7.81 1.90 8.03
N GLN A 56 8.49 2.22 6.94
CA GLN A 56 9.30 1.27 6.18
C GLN A 56 10.52 0.79 6.97
N HIS A 57 11.18 1.69 7.71
CA HIS A 57 12.27 1.35 8.61
C HIS A 57 11.79 0.45 9.77
N LEU A 58 10.60 0.73 10.32
CA LEU A 58 10.01 -0.06 11.41
C LEU A 58 9.68 -1.48 10.95
N THR A 59 9.02 -1.62 9.79
CA THR A 59 8.71 -2.93 9.19
C THR A 59 9.98 -3.72 8.90
N SER A 60 11.02 -3.08 8.34
CA SER A 60 12.30 -3.73 8.08
C SER A 60 13.00 -4.21 9.35
N THR A 61 13.04 -3.36 10.39
CA THR A 61 13.70 -3.70 11.67
C THR A 61 13.06 -4.93 12.33
N PHE A 62 11.73 -4.95 12.42
CA PHE A 62 11.02 -6.08 13.04
C PHE A 62 11.05 -7.33 12.17
N SER A 63 10.99 -7.20 10.85
CA SER A 63 11.12 -8.33 9.94
C SER A 63 12.48 -9.02 10.08
N ILE A 64 13.58 -8.27 10.19
CA ILE A 64 14.92 -8.82 10.43
C ILE A 64 15.00 -9.55 11.79
N GLU A 65 14.52 -8.90 12.86
CA GLU A 65 14.49 -9.50 14.20
C GLU A 65 13.71 -10.82 14.21
N CYS A 66 12.53 -10.83 13.59
CA CYS A 66 11.66 -12.00 13.51
C CYS A 66 12.22 -13.09 12.58
N THR A 67 12.90 -12.74 11.49
CA THR A 67 13.54 -13.72 10.58
C THR A 67 14.61 -14.53 11.31
N ASN A 68 15.39 -13.89 12.19
CA ASN A 68 16.42 -14.56 12.98
C ASN A 68 15.87 -15.56 14.00
N GLN A 69 14.56 -15.52 14.30
CA GLN A 69 13.91 -16.48 15.20
C GLN A 69 13.59 -17.81 14.51
N PHE A 70 13.60 -17.86 13.17
CA PHE A 70 13.23 -19.03 12.37
C PHE A 70 14.38 -19.50 11.46
N PRO A 71 15.56 -19.85 12.02
CA PRO A 71 16.74 -20.19 11.23
C PRO A 71 16.54 -21.44 10.36
N ALA A 72 15.72 -22.39 10.78
CA ALA A 72 15.42 -23.60 10.01
C ALA A 72 14.64 -23.29 8.72
N LEU A 73 13.61 -22.44 8.80
CA LEU A 73 12.83 -22.01 7.64
C LEU A 73 13.68 -21.19 6.67
N LYS A 74 14.54 -20.32 7.21
CA LYS A 74 15.52 -19.60 6.41
C LYS A 74 16.49 -20.56 5.71
N LYS A 75 16.99 -21.59 6.40
CA LYS A 75 17.86 -22.60 5.82
C LYS A 75 17.20 -23.35 4.67
N HIS A 76 15.92 -23.73 4.78
CA HIS A 76 15.19 -24.37 3.69
C HIS A 76 15.06 -23.48 2.46
N LEU A 77 14.78 -22.19 2.66
CA LEU A 77 14.76 -21.22 1.57
C LEU A 77 16.14 -21.07 0.92
N ASP A 78 17.20 -20.99 1.73
CA ASP A 78 18.57 -20.87 1.24
C ASP A 78 18.99 -22.15 0.45
N GLU A 79 18.61 -23.34 0.93
CA GLU A 79 18.83 -24.62 0.23
C GLU A 79 18.05 -24.72 -1.08
N CYS A 80 16.81 -24.22 -1.13
CA CYS A 80 16.05 -24.16 -2.39
C CYS A 80 16.74 -23.22 -3.39
N ASN A 81 17.17 -22.03 -2.93
CA ASN A 81 17.87 -21.07 -3.79
C ASN A 81 19.16 -21.68 -4.35
N GLU A 82 19.94 -22.40 -3.55
CA GLU A 82 21.14 -23.11 -4.01
C GLU A 82 20.82 -24.13 -5.10
N ARG A 83 19.71 -24.88 -4.99
CA ARG A 83 19.28 -25.82 -6.04
C ARG A 83 18.90 -25.09 -7.33
N VAL A 84 18.15 -23.98 -7.22
CA VAL A 84 17.75 -23.15 -8.38
C VAL A 84 18.97 -22.54 -9.06
N GLU A 85 19.93 -21.99 -8.30
CA GLU A 85 21.19 -21.46 -8.83
C GLU A 85 22.03 -22.54 -9.51
N ASN A 86 21.97 -23.78 -9.00
CA ASN A 86 22.62 -24.95 -9.61
C ASN A 86 21.85 -25.53 -10.82
N GLY A 87 20.77 -24.90 -11.26
CA GLY A 87 20.05 -25.26 -12.49
C GLY A 87 18.79 -26.11 -12.29
N SER A 88 18.29 -26.23 -11.06
CA SER A 88 16.95 -26.79 -10.81
C SER A 88 15.87 -25.94 -11.49
N HIS A 89 14.83 -26.58 -12.00
CA HIS A 89 13.67 -25.92 -12.62
C HIS A 89 12.54 -25.62 -11.62
N GLU A 90 12.76 -25.87 -10.33
CA GLU A 90 11.80 -25.54 -9.27
C GLU A 90 11.77 -24.03 -8.98
N ASN A 91 10.79 -23.59 -8.18
CA ASN A 91 10.78 -22.26 -7.58
C ASN A 91 10.70 -22.39 -6.06
N CYS A 92 11.12 -21.36 -5.34
CA CYS A 92 11.22 -21.38 -3.87
C CYS A 92 10.07 -20.65 -3.17
N ILE A 93 8.89 -20.59 -3.83
CA ILE A 93 7.74 -19.84 -3.32
C ILE A 93 7.18 -20.48 -2.05
N GLU A 94 7.19 -21.81 -1.96
CA GLU A 94 6.70 -22.54 -0.79
C GLU A 94 7.56 -22.23 0.45
N GLU A 95 8.89 -22.38 0.34
CA GLU A 95 9.83 -22.11 1.42
C GLU A 95 9.81 -20.63 1.82
N PHE A 96 9.67 -19.73 0.84
CA PHE A 96 9.49 -18.31 1.09
C PHE A 96 8.20 -18.02 1.89
N PHE A 97 7.07 -18.62 1.51
CA PHE A 97 5.82 -18.42 2.24
C PHE A 97 5.85 -19.04 3.63
N HIS A 98 6.49 -20.19 3.83
CA HIS A 98 6.67 -20.75 5.17
C HIS A 98 7.48 -19.81 6.07
N LEU A 99 8.57 -19.24 5.55
CA LEU A 99 9.36 -18.25 6.29
C LEU A 99 8.54 -16.99 6.58
N MET A 100 7.95 -16.38 5.56
CA MET A 100 7.21 -15.13 5.70
C MET A 100 5.99 -15.25 6.61
N HIS A 101 5.27 -16.37 6.54
CA HIS A 101 4.14 -16.61 7.44
C HIS A 101 4.56 -16.55 8.91
N LYS A 102 5.71 -17.13 9.27
CA LYS A 102 6.26 -17.06 10.63
C LYS A 102 6.83 -15.70 10.99
N VAL A 103 7.46 -15.03 10.04
CA VAL A 103 7.95 -13.66 10.24
C VAL A 103 6.79 -12.69 10.48
N ASP A 104 5.68 -12.81 9.74
CA ASP A 104 4.50 -11.96 9.87
C ASP A 104 3.76 -12.22 11.19
N GLU A 105 3.61 -13.47 11.61
CA GLU A 105 3.08 -13.83 12.95
C GLU A 105 3.86 -13.12 14.08
N CYS A 106 5.18 -12.97 13.92
CA CYS A 106 6.03 -12.28 14.88
C CYS A 106 6.01 -10.74 14.72
N ALA A 107 6.07 -10.24 13.49
CA ALA A 107 6.25 -8.82 13.20
C ALA A 107 4.95 -8.03 13.32
N ALA A 108 3.82 -8.58 12.88
CA ALA A 108 2.52 -7.91 12.90
C ALA A 108 2.16 -7.33 14.29
N PRO A 109 2.14 -8.11 15.39
CA PRO A 109 1.79 -7.55 16.70
C PRO A 109 2.77 -6.45 17.16
N LYS A 110 4.06 -6.55 16.81
CA LYS A 110 5.08 -5.56 17.19
C LYS A 110 4.93 -4.25 16.41
N ILE A 111 4.59 -4.35 15.12
CA ILE A 111 4.32 -3.20 14.28
C ILE A 111 3.09 -2.46 14.82
N PHE A 112 1.97 -3.17 15.00
CA PHE A 112 0.72 -2.57 15.49
C PHE A 112 0.84 -1.98 16.90
N ALA A 113 1.63 -2.58 17.79
CA ALA A 113 1.92 -2.01 19.11
C ALA A 113 2.66 -0.66 19.05
N LYS A 114 3.35 -0.36 17.95
CA LYS A 114 4.07 0.91 17.73
C LYS A 114 3.37 1.87 16.77
N THR A 115 2.26 1.46 16.16
CA THR A 115 1.45 2.30 15.26
C THR A 115 0.15 2.79 15.89
N ASN A 116 0.00 2.58 17.20
CA ASN A 116 -1.14 3.01 18.02
C ASN A 116 -0.74 4.20 18.90
#